data_AF-A0A8S0PCA5-F1
#
_entry.id   AF-A0A8S0PCA5-F1
#
_cell.length_a   1.000
_cell.length_b   1.000
_cell.length_c   1.000
_cell.angle_alpha   90.00
_cell.angle_beta   90.00
_cell.angle_gamma   90.00
#
_symmetry.space_group_name_H-M   'P 1'
#
loop_
_entity.id
_entity.type
_entity.pdbx_description
1 polymer ?
#
loop_
_entity_poly.entity_id
_entity_poly.type
_entity_poly.pdbx_seq_one_letter_code
_entity_poly.pdbx_strand_id
1 'polypeptide(L)'
;MLEILNLDKAEVISIDTISNQEFTEEECKRLRQSIKCGLINRLTVGDVLDKAMEIQAVRVNDWLESEVSRLSHLRDRASDLGRRKEYPFYPP
;
A
#
# COMPACT_ATOMS: atom_id res chain seq x y z
N MET A 1 -3.31 -14.41 6.91
CA MET A 1 -3.29 -15.33 5.74
C MET A 1 -4.01 -14.65 4.59
N LEU A 2 -3.53 -14.87 3.37
CA LEU A 2 -4.03 -14.29 2.13
C LEU A 2 -4.68 -15.37 1.29
N GLU A 3 -5.87 -15.11 0.77
CA GLU A 3 -6.52 -15.97 -0.22
C GLU A 3 -6.12 -15.48 -1.62
N ILE A 4 -5.55 -16.37 -2.42
CA ILE A 4 -5.02 -16.07 -3.75
C ILE A 4 -5.56 -17.09 -4.75
N LEU A 5 -5.90 -16.62 -5.95
CA LEU A 5 -6.17 -17.47 -7.10
C LEU A 5 -4.84 -17.86 -7.76
N ASN A 6 -4.38 -19.08 -7.47
CA ASN A 6 -3.25 -19.70 -8.14
C ASN A 6 -3.78 -20.48 -9.35
N LEU A 7 -3.72 -19.83 -10.52
CA LEU A 7 -4.39 -20.30 -11.74
C LEU A 7 -5.91 -20.45 -11.53
N ASP A 8 -6.43 -21.66 -11.58
CA ASP A 8 -7.84 -22.03 -11.39
C ASP A 8 -8.16 -22.46 -9.94
N LYS A 9 -7.18 -22.42 -9.05
CA LYS A 9 -7.32 -22.90 -7.67
C LYS A 9 -7.20 -21.75 -6.67
N ALA A 10 -8.19 -21.65 -5.78
CA ALA A 10 -8.10 -20.78 -4.61
C ALA A 10 -7.19 -21.44 -3.56
N GLU A 11 -6.16 -20.72 -3.12
CA GLU A 11 -5.20 -21.16 -2.12
C GLU A 11 -5.06 -20.12 -1.01
N VAL A 12 -4.98 -20.58 0.23
CA VAL A 12 -4.71 -19.73 1.38
C VAL A 12 -3.23 -19.85 1.72
N ILE A 13 -2.49 -18.77 1.51
CA ILE A 13 -1.04 -18.72 1.77
C ILE A 13 -0.70 -17.66 2.82
N SER A 14 0.49 -17.78 3.41
CA SER A 14 0.98 -16.76 4.34
C SER A 14 1.71 -15.64 3.60
N ILE A 15 1.62 -14.42 4.11
CA ILE A 15 2.21 -13.24 3.45
C ILE A 15 3.75 -13.33 3.37
N ASP A 16 4.38 -13.97 4.34
CA ASP A 16 5.83 -14.18 4.38
C ASP A 16 6.37 -15.08 3.25
N THR A 17 5.51 -15.86 2.62
CA THR A 17 5.89 -16.69 1.46
C THR A 17 5.92 -15.91 0.14
N ILE A 18 5.40 -14.67 0.12
CA ILE A 18 5.30 -13.84 -1.07
C ILE A 18 6.59 -13.02 -1.22
N SER A 19 7.21 -13.10 -2.40
CA SER A 19 8.37 -12.29 -2.75
C SER A 19 7.98 -10.83 -2.97
N ASN A 20 8.82 -9.91 -2.50
CA ASN A 20 8.72 -8.47 -2.76
C ASN A 20 9.62 -8.02 -3.92
N GLN A 21 10.17 -8.95 -4.70
CA GLN A 21 11.02 -8.66 -5.86
C GLN A 21 10.19 -8.44 -7.12
N GLU A 22 10.75 -7.66 -8.05
CA GLU A 22 10.20 -7.51 -9.40
C GLU A 22 10.21 -8.85 -10.15
N PHE A 23 9.23 -9.04 -11.03
CA PHE A 23 9.16 -10.25 -11.85
C PHE A 23 10.30 -10.30 -12.87
N THR A 24 10.95 -11.45 -12.93
CA THR A 24 11.96 -11.77 -13.95
C THR A 24 11.32 -12.02 -15.32
N GLU A 25 12.12 -11.94 -16.39
CA GLU A 25 11.65 -12.26 -17.73
C GLU A 25 11.21 -13.72 -17.85
N GLU A 26 11.92 -14.63 -17.17
CA GLU A 26 11.61 -16.06 -17.12
C GLU A 26 10.25 -16.33 -16.47
N GLU A 27 9.94 -15.64 -15.38
CA GLU A 27 8.61 -15.70 -14.73
C GLU A 27 7.52 -15.20 -15.67
N CYS A 28 7.75 -14.06 -16.33
CA CYS A 28 6.81 -13.53 -17.32
C CYS A 28 6.59 -14.48 -18.49
N LYS A 29 7.65 -15.16 -18.98
CA LYS A 29 7.55 -16.20 -20.02
C LYS A 29 6.69 -17.37 -19.56
N ARG A 30 6.87 -17.85 -18.32
CA ARG A 30 6.02 -18.93 -17.75
C ARG A 30 4.56 -18.52 -17.64
N LEU A 31 4.29 -17.30 -17.19
CA LEU A 31 2.94 -16.76 -17.12
C LEU A 31 2.29 -16.70 -18.51
N ARG A 32 2.99 -16.17 -19.51
CA ARG A 32 2.51 -16.12 -20.91
C ARG A 32 2.20 -17.51 -21.47
N GLN A 33 3.02 -18.51 -21.17
CA GLN A 33 2.78 -19.88 -21.58
C GLN A 33 1.52 -20.46 -20.92
N SER A 34 1.28 -20.15 -19.65
CA SER A 34 0.08 -20.57 -18.92
C SER A 34 -1.20 -19.99 -19.53
N ILE A 35 -1.17 -18.70 -19.93
CA ILE A 35 -2.27 -18.06 -20.69
C ILE A 35 -2.47 -18.75 -22.04
N LYS A 36 -1.38 -19.01 -22.78
CA LYS A 36 -1.45 -19.66 -24.10
C LYS A 36 -2.04 -21.07 -24.02
N CYS A 37 -1.77 -21.80 -22.93
CA CYS A 37 -2.34 -23.11 -22.66
C CYS A 37 -3.77 -23.07 -22.10
N GLY A 38 -4.34 -21.87 -21.86
CA GLY A 38 -5.71 -21.72 -21.36
C GLY A 38 -5.88 -21.99 -19.86
N LEU A 39 -4.80 -22.07 -19.09
CA LEU A 39 -4.86 -22.27 -17.62
C LEU A 39 -5.35 -21.02 -16.89
N ILE A 40 -5.16 -19.86 -17.49
CA ILE A 40 -5.59 -18.56 -16.98
C ILE A 40 -6.11 -17.68 -18.13
N ASN A 41 -7.07 -16.84 -17.79
CA ASN A 41 -7.61 -15.87 -18.72
C ASN A 41 -6.54 -14.86 -19.16
N ARG A 42 -6.64 -14.40 -20.40
CA ARG A 42 -5.75 -13.37 -20.93
C ARG A 42 -6.03 -12.04 -20.22
N LEU A 43 -5.04 -11.55 -19.49
CA LEU A 43 -5.05 -10.23 -18.88
C LEU A 43 -4.62 -9.18 -19.92
N THR A 44 -5.37 -8.09 -20.02
CA THR A 44 -4.99 -6.93 -20.84
C THR A 44 -4.16 -5.94 -20.01
N VAL A 45 -3.44 -5.04 -20.69
CA VAL A 45 -2.74 -3.94 -20.02
C VAL A 45 -3.72 -3.04 -19.26
N GLY A 46 -4.95 -2.88 -19.78
CA GLY A 46 -6.02 -2.14 -19.11
C GLY A 46 -6.40 -2.77 -17.77
N ASP A 47 -6.63 -4.09 -17.74
CA ASP A 47 -6.99 -4.80 -16.50
C ASP A 47 -5.91 -4.66 -15.41
N VAL A 48 -4.61 -4.72 -15.80
CA VAL A 48 -3.49 -4.49 -14.88
C VAL A 48 -3.50 -3.05 -14.35
N LEU A 49 -3.71 -2.08 -15.25
CA LEU A 49 -3.72 -0.67 -14.89
C LEU A 49 -4.88 -0.35 -13.95
N ASP A 50 -6.08 -0.85 -14.23
CA ASP A 50 -7.26 -0.64 -13.39
C ASP A 50 -7.00 -1.16 -11.97
N LYS A 51 -6.43 -2.36 -11.85
CA LYS A 51 -6.07 -2.91 -10.53
C LYS A 51 -4.96 -2.13 -9.84
N ALA A 52 -3.98 -1.65 -10.59
CA ALA A 52 -2.93 -0.79 -10.05
C ALA A 52 -3.51 0.53 -9.51
N MET A 53 -4.51 1.10 -10.18
CA MET A 53 -5.19 2.32 -9.74
C MET A 53 -6.03 2.10 -8.47
N GLU A 54 -6.69 0.96 -8.33
CA GLU A 54 -7.37 0.59 -7.07
C GLU A 54 -6.39 0.53 -5.90
N ILE A 55 -5.23 -0.11 -6.09
CA ILE A 55 -4.18 -0.22 -5.06
C ILE A 55 -3.52 1.14 -4.79
N GLN A 56 -3.36 1.97 -5.83
CA GLN A 56 -2.79 3.31 -5.71
C GLN A 56 -3.59 4.19 -4.74
N ALA A 57 -4.92 4.11 -4.78
CA ALA A 57 -5.79 4.88 -3.89
C ALA A 57 -5.51 4.58 -2.41
N VAL A 58 -5.41 3.29 -2.06
CA VAL A 58 -5.07 2.85 -0.70
C VAL A 58 -3.70 3.38 -0.29
N ARG A 59 -2.69 3.22 -1.15
CA ARG A 59 -1.32 3.67 -0.87
C ARG A 59 -1.23 5.18 -0.62
N VAL A 60 -1.98 5.98 -1.39
CA VAL A 60 -2.04 7.43 -1.21
C VAL A 60 -2.78 7.81 0.08
N ASN A 61 -3.88 7.13 0.38
CA ASN A 61 -4.65 7.38 1.59
C ASN A 61 -3.83 7.10 2.87
N ASP A 62 -3.18 5.95 2.95
CA ASP A 62 -2.35 5.59 4.11
C ASP A 62 -1.21 6.60 4.35
N TRP A 63 -0.59 7.07 3.27
CA TRP A 63 0.42 8.12 3.34
C TRP A 63 -0.15 9.45 3.81
N LEU A 64 -1.31 9.86 3.29
CA LEU A 64 -1.99 11.10 3.70
C LEU A 64 -2.41 11.07 5.16
N GLU A 65 -2.98 9.96 5.65
CA GLU A 65 -3.38 9.81 7.05
C GLU A 65 -2.17 9.92 8.00
N SER A 66 -1.05 9.30 7.62
CA SER A 66 0.22 9.40 8.35
C SER A 66 0.71 10.86 8.40
N GLU A 67 0.63 11.57 7.28
CA GLU A 67 1.07 12.95 7.17
C GLU A 67 0.15 13.91 7.95
N VAL A 68 -1.16 13.71 7.90
CA VAL A 68 -2.15 14.45 8.71
C VAL A 68 -1.84 14.28 10.20
N SER A 69 -1.58 13.06 10.65
CA SER A 69 -1.24 12.77 12.04
C SER A 69 0.05 13.48 12.46
N ARG A 70 1.08 13.44 11.61
CA ARG A 70 2.36 14.14 11.83
C ARG A 70 2.16 15.65 11.98
N LEU A 71 1.35 16.26 11.11
CA LEU A 71 1.05 17.69 11.14
C LEU A 71 0.21 18.07 12.36
N SER A 72 -0.77 17.25 12.76
CA SER A 72 -1.54 17.48 13.99
C SER A 72 -0.62 17.53 15.22
N HIS A 73 0.31 16.57 15.34
CA HIS A 73 1.28 16.57 16.45
C HIS A 73 2.23 17.77 16.43
N LEU A 74 2.57 18.31 15.26
CA LEU A 74 3.37 19.54 15.16
C LEU A 74 2.58 20.77 15.61
N ARG A 75 1.31 20.87 15.19
CA ARG A 75 0.40 21.94 15.62
C ARG A 75 0.24 21.94 17.13
N ASP A 76 -0.10 20.79 17.72
CA ASP A 76 -0.38 20.70 19.16
C ASP A 76 0.86 21.08 19.98
N ARG A 77 2.06 20.67 19.55
CA ARG A 77 3.34 21.10 20.16
C ARG A 77 3.57 22.61 20.04
N ALA A 78 3.31 23.20 18.88
CA ALA A 78 3.46 24.64 18.68
C ALA A 78 2.48 25.43 19.58
N SER A 79 1.23 24.97 19.69
CA SER A 79 0.21 25.56 20.57
C SER A 79 0.60 25.48 22.05
N ASP A 80 1.12 24.35 22.53
CA ASP A 80 1.60 24.22 23.91
C ASP A 80 2.78 25.16 24.21
N LEU A 81 3.70 25.33 23.26
CA LEU A 81 4.82 26.27 23.40
C LEU A 81 4.34 27.73 23.41
N GLY A 82 3.32 28.07 22.62
CA GLY A 82 2.68 29.39 22.63
C GLY A 82 2.02 29.68 23.98
N ARG A 83 1.19 28.75 24.48
CA ARG A 83 0.52 28.88 25.78
C ARG A 83 1.50 29.05 26.94
N ARG A 84 2.65 28.37 26.90
CA ARG A 84 3.71 28.53 27.92
C ARG A 84 4.40 29.91 27.86
N LYS A 85 4.45 30.57 26.70
CA LYS A 85 5.02 31.93 26.56
C LYS A 85 4.05 33.03 27.01
N GLU A 86 2.74 32.81 26.94
CA GLU A 86 1.73 33.75 27.42
C GLU A 86 1.62 33.79 28.95
N TYR A 87 2.19 32.82 29.66
CA TYR A 87 2.26 32.78 31.13
C TYR A 87 3.70 32.89 31.68
N PRO A 88 4.38 34.05 31.61
CA PRO A 88 5.37 34.43 32.61
C PRO A 88 4.60 35.06 33.78
N PHE A 89 3.99 34.21 34.62
CA PHE A 89 3.32 34.67 35.84
C PHE A 89 4.37 35.32 36.75
N TYR A 90 4.35 36.65 36.84
CA TYR A 90 5.07 37.44 37.82
C TYR A 90 4.57 37.07 39.23
N PRO A 91 5.43 36.61 40.16
CA PRO A 91 5.09 36.60 41.57
C PRO A 91 5.30 38.00 42.19
N PRO A 92 4.54 38.35 43.25
CA PRO A 92 4.58 39.64 43.93
C PRO A 92 5.88 39.89 44.71
#